data_AF-A0A8B8ZEN9-F1
#
_entry.id   AF-A0A8B8ZEN9-F1
#
_cell.length_a   1.000
_cell.length_b   1.000
_cell.length_c   1.000
_cell.angle_alpha   90.00
_cell.angle_beta   90.00
_cell.angle_gamma   90.00
#
_symmetry.space_group_name_H-M   'P 1'
#
loop_
_entity.id
_entity.type
_entity.pdbx_description
1 polymer ?
#
loop_
_entity_poly.entity_id
_entity_poly.type
_entity_poly.pdbx_seq_one_letter_code
_entity_poly.pdbx_strand_id
1 'polypeptide(L)'
;MMFQMLQANSDEVKISEIYLHAGLKFLKGAYLLECLTIPITRPRNALVAFRSYIDAANLFKYCAGTNEKNGKTEVTALAYKCMEVAYLRVAFALQHVCSSSQSTLYKGDTGMSWNFEPKNNNASHLKQLLMISVHVTAAMDTSMRSHCALEHAIKHHSCTDGHETGS
;
A
#
# COMPACT_ATOMS: atom_id res chain seq x y z
N MET A 1 -23.30 -23.86 -14.05
CA MET A 1 -23.13 -22.65 -13.22
C MET A 1 -22.05 -22.82 -12.14
N MET A 2 -22.09 -23.89 -11.32
CA MET A 2 -21.08 -24.14 -10.27
C MET A 2 -19.63 -24.32 -10.79
N PHE A 3 -19.44 -25.03 -11.91
CA PHE A 3 -18.12 -25.18 -12.55
C PHE A 3 -17.53 -23.86 -13.08
N GLN A 4 -18.38 -22.97 -13.61
CA GLN A 4 -17.94 -21.65 -14.08
C GLN A 4 -17.54 -20.73 -12.92
N MET A 5 -18.23 -20.80 -11.77
CA MET A 5 -17.83 -20.05 -10.57
C MET A 5 -16.50 -20.55 -9.99
N LEU A 6 -16.27 -21.86 -9.97
CA LEU A 6 -15.00 -22.42 -9.50
C LEU A 6 -13.83 -22.00 -10.41
N GLN A 7 -14.05 -21.97 -11.72
CA GLN A 7 -13.04 -21.53 -12.68
C GLN A 7 -12.77 -20.02 -12.57
N ALA A 8 -13.81 -19.20 -12.42
CA ALA A 8 -13.67 -17.76 -12.18
C ALA A 8 -12.90 -17.48 -10.88
N ASN A 9 -13.21 -18.19 -9.78
CA ASN A 9 -12.48 -18.07 -8.51
C ASN A 9 -11.01 -18.50 -8.64
N SER A 10 -10.73 -19.55 -9.44
CA SER A 10 -9.36 -19.98 -9.70
C SER A 10 -8.55 -18.95 -10.49
N ASP A 11 -9.18 -18.25 -11.43
CA ASP A 11 -8.50 -17.26 -12.25
C ASP A 11 -8.29 -15.94 -11.50
N GLU A 12 -9.23 -15.52 -10.65
CA GLU A 12 -9.06 -14.37 -9.74
C GLU A 12 -7.87 -14.57 -8.79
N VAL A 13 -7.70 -15.78 -8.24
CA VAL A 13 -6.56 -16.11 -7.38
C VAL A 13 -5.24 -16.00 -8.13
N LYS A 14 -5.15 -16.51 -9.37
CA LYS A 14 -3.94 -16.37 -10.20
C LYS A 14 -3.64 -14.90 -10.52
N ILE A 15 -4.66 -14.12 -10.86
CA ILE A 15 -4.53 -12.67 -11.10
C ILE A 15 -4.03 -11.97 -9.84
N SER A 16 -4.53 -12.36 -8.66
CA SER A 16 -4.08 -11.79 -7.39
C SER A 16 -2.60 -12.08 -7.11
N GLU A 17 -2.08 -13.25 -7.48
CA GLU A 17 -0.66 -13.58 -7.33
C GLU A 17 0.22 -12.71 -8.26
N ILE A 18 -0.24 -12.49 -9.49
CA ILE A 18 0.42 -11.57 -10.42
C ILE A 18 0.44 -10.15 -9.87
N TYR A 19 -0.69 -9.69 -9.31
CA TYR A 19 -0.81 -8.35 -8.71
C TYR A 19 0.02 -8.20 -7.43
N LEU A 20 0.14 -9.25 -6.63
CA LEU A 20 0.99 -9.25 -5.45
C LEU A 20 2.45 -9.05 -5.87
N HIS A 21 2.90 -9.81 -6.87
CA HIS A 21 4.26 -9.69 -7.38
C HIS A 21 4.52 -8.34 -8.07
N ALA A 22 3.55 -7.82 -8.83
CA ALA A 22 3.62 -6.48 -9.40
C ALA A 22 3.68 -5.42 -8.29
N GLY A 23 2.83 -5.50 -7.27
CA GLY A 23 2.80 -4.58 -6.13
C GLY A 23 4.13 -4.53 -5.41
N LEU A 24 4.80 -5.66 -5.20
CA LEU A 24 6.15 -5.70 -4.62
C LEU A 24 7.20 -5.00 -5.50
N LYS A 25 7.10 -5.14 -6.83
CA LYS A 25 7.96 -4.41 -7.78
C LYS A 25 7.70 -2.90 -7.75
N PHE A 26 6.43 -2.48 -7.71
CA PHE A 26 6.07 -1.07 -7.55
C PHE A 26 6.60 -0.49 -6.24
N LEU A 27 6.45 -1.23 -5.13
CA LEU A 27 6.95 -0.83 -3.82
C LEU A 27 8.48 -0.66 -3.81
N LYS A 28 9.21 -1.62 -4.40
CA LYS A 28 10.66 -1.53 -4.56
C LYS A 28 11.07 -0.36 -5.47
N GLY A 29 10.37 -0.15 -6.58
CA GLY A 29 10.62 0.97 -7.49
C GLY A 29 10.39 2.32 -6.81
N ALA A 30 9.30 2.45 -6.05
CA ALA A 30 8.97 3.63 -5.26
C ALA A 30 10.08 3.96 -4.26
N TYR A 31 10.57 2.95 -3.52
CA TYR A 31 11.67 3.10 -2.59
C TYR A 31 12.95 3.59 -3.27
N LEU A 32 13.33 3.00 -4.41
CA LEU A 32 14.51 3.42 -5.16
C LEU A 32 14.38 4.87 -5.66
N LEU A 33 13.20 5.24 -6.18
CA LEU A 33 12.93 6.62 -6.62
C LEU A 33 13.03 7.61 -5.47
N GLU A 34 12.52 7.24 -4.29
CA GLU A 34 12.63 8.04 -3.07
C GLU A 34 14.10 8.21 -2.64
N CYS A 35 14.89 7.13 -2.61
CA CYS A 35 16.32 7.19 -2.26
C CYS A 35 17.15 8.02 -3.26
N LEU A 36 16.82 7.99 -4.55
CA LEU A 36 17.48 8.82 -5.57
C LEU A 36 17.13 10.31 -5.46
N THR A 37 16.18 10.69 -4.59
CA THR A 37 15.72 12.06 -4.36
C THR A 37 16.38 12.71 -3.12
N ILE A 38 17.36 12.03 -2.50
CA ILE A 38 18.04 12.49 -1.27
C ILE A 38 18.85 13.79 -1.46
N PRO A 39 19.37 14.21 -2.63
CA PRO A 39 19.61 15.61 -2.87
C PRO A 39 18.30 16.27 -3.34
N ILE A 40 17.84 17.24 -2.55
CA ILE A 40 16.58 18.02 -2.57
C ILE A 40 16.26 18.69 -3.95
N THR A 41 17.03 18.42 -5.00
CA THR A 41 17.00 19.11 -6.29
C THR A 41 16.00 18.55 -7.30
N ARG A 42 15.20 17.51 -7.00
CA ARG A 42 14.30 16.89 -8.00
C ARG A 42 12.88 16.54 -7.50
N PRO A 43 11.99 17.54 -7.36
CA PRO A 43 10.60 17.36 -6.90
C PRO A 43 9.78 16.36 -7.72
N ARG A 44 10.10 16.21 -9.01
CA ARG A 44 9.41 15.27 -9.91
C ARG A 44 9.56 13.82 -9.48
N ASN A 45 10.69 13.45 -8.88
CA ASN A 45 10.96 12.07 -8.48
C ASN A 45 10.18 11.69 -7.21
N ALA A 46 10.01 12.63 -6.28
CA ALA A 46 9.17 12.43 -5.09
C ALA A 46 7.71 12.14 -5.49
N LEU A 47 7.15 12.94 -6.40
CA LEU A 47 5.76 12.74 -6.86
C LEU A 47 5.56 11.40 -7.58
N VAL A 48 6.53 10.95 -8.36
CA VAL A 48 6.48 9.62 -9.02
C VAL A 48 6.61 8.50 -7.98
N ALA A 49 7.48 8.64 -6.97
CA ALA A 49 7.59 7.69 -5.88
C ALA A 49 6.28 7.57 -5.09
N PHE A 50 5.64 8.70 -4.74
CA PHE A 50 4.34 8.72 -4.07
C PHE A 50 3.25 7.98 -4.85
N ARG A 51 3.11 8.27 -6.15
CA ARG A 51 2.14 7.57 -7.00
C ARG A 51 2.43 6.07 -7.04
N SER A 52 3.71 5.69 -7.14
CA SER A 52 4.12 4.28 -7.14
C SER A 52 3.77 3.57 -5.82
N TYR A 53 3.89 4.23 -4.66
CA TYR A 53 3.42 3.69 -3.39
C TYR A 53 1.89 3.51 -3.35
N ILE A 54 1.13 4.50 -3.85
CA ILE A 54 -0.34 4.42 -3.91
C ILE A 54 -0.80 3.29 -4.85
N ASP A 55 -0.17 3.17 -6.01
CA ASP A 55 -0.46 2.10 -6.97
C ASP A 55 -0.15 0.73 -6.37
N ALA A 56 0.98 0.59 -5.67
CA ALA A 56 1.29 -0.63 -4.92
C ALA A 56 0.22 -0.94 -3.87
N ALA A 57 -0.22 0.04 -3.08
CA ALA A 57 -1.27 -0.14 -2.07
C ALA A 57 -2.59 -0.63 -2.70
N ASN A 58 -2.96 -0.10 -3.87
CA ASN A 58 -4.17 -0.52 -4.59
C ASN A 58 -4.07 -1.97 -5.09
N LEU A 59 -2.90 -2.38 -5.59
CA LEU A 59 -2.65 -3.79 -5.96
C LEU A 59 -2.75 -4.70 -4.74
N PHE A 60 -2.13 -4.33 -3.61
CA PHE A 60 -2.21 -5.11 -2.38
C PHE A 60 -3.63 -5.19 -1.82
N LYS A 61 -4.42 -4.12 -1.92
CA LYS A 61 -5.84 -4.12 -1.55
C LYS A 61 -6.64 -5.17 -2.34
N TYR A 62 -6.44 -5.21 -3.66
CA TYR A 62 -7.07 -6.24 -4.50
C TYR A 62 -6.62 -7.64 -4.05
N CYS A 63 -5.31 -7.84 -3.86
CA CYS A 63 -4.78 -9.14 -3.44
C CYS A 63 -5.37 -9.60 -2.12
N ALA A 64 -5.40 -8.73 -1.10
CA ALA A 64 -5.96 -9.05 0.20
C ALA A 64 -7.44 -9.41 0.10
N GLY A 65 -8.24 -8.60 -0.60
CA GLY A 65 -9.67 -8.84 -0.75
C GLY A 65 -10.01 -10.12 -1.52
N THR A 66 -9.24 -10.48 -2.54
CA THR A 66 -9.42 -11.75 -3.27
C THR A 66 -9.01 -12.94 -2.39
N ASN A 67 -7.81 -12.92 -1.82
CA ASN A 67 -7.31 -14.04 -1.03
C ASN A 67 -8.09 -14.27 0.27
N GLU A 68 -8.66 -13.22 0.87
CA GLU A 68 -9.56 -13.31 2.02
C GLU A 68 -10.82 -14.12 1.69
N LYS A 69 -11.45 -13.86 0.53
CA LYS A 69 -12.62 -14.60 0.06
C LYS A 69 -12.30 -16.06 -0.28
N ASN A 70 -11.08 -16.34 -0.71
CA ASN A 70 -10.62 -17.67 -1.10
C ASN A 70 -9.96 -18.44 0.06
N GLY A 71 -9.94 -17.90 1.29
CA GLY A 71 -9.38 -18.58 2.46
C GLY A 71 -7.86 -18.67 2.49
N LYS A 72 -7.14 -17.94 1.63
CA LYS A 72 -5.66 -17.92 1.58
C LYS A 72 -5.10 -16.93 2.60
N THR A 73 -5.19 -17.29 3.88
CA THR A 73 -4.92 -16.42 5.03
C THR A 73 -3.50 -15.84 5.08
N GLU A 74 -2.49 -16.62 4.70
CA GLU A 74 -1.09 -16.15 4.65
C GLU A 74 -0.87 -15.06 3.61
N VAL A 75 -1.41 -15.25 2.40
CA VAL A 75 -1.30 -14.30 1.30
C VAL A 75 -2.07 -13.02 1.64
N THR A 76 -3.24 -13.16 2.27
CA THR A 76 -4.04 -12.04 2.78
C THR A 76 -3.26 -11.23 3.83
N ALA A 77 -2.65 -11.91 4.81
CA ALA A 77 -1.87 -11.25 5.86
C ALA A 77 -0.67 -10.48 5.27
N LEU A 78 0.06 -11.10 4.34
CA LEU A 78 1.17 -10.47 3.62
C LEU A 78 0.71 -9.25 2.82
N ALA A 79 -0.38 -9.37 2.06
CA ALA A 79 -0.91 -8.28 1.26
C ALA A 79 -1.33 -7.08 2.13
N TYR A 80 -2.06 -7.31 3.23
CA TYR A 80 -2.40 -6.24 4.16
C TYR A 80 -1.16 -5.59 4.80
N LYS A 81 -0.12 -6.37 5.10
CA LYS A 81 1.14 -5.82 5.64
C LYS A 81 1.86 -4.95 4.61
N CYS A 82 1.92 -5.37 3.35
CA CYS A 82 2.49 -4.56 2.28
C CYS A 82 1.68 -3.28 2.01
N MET A 83 0.34 -3.35 2.14
CA MET A 83 -0.56 -2.20 2.04
C MET A 83 -0.32 -1.18 3.17
N GLU A 84 -0.18 -1.65 4.40
CA GLU A 84 0.19 -0.84 5.58
C GLU A 84 1.51 -0.09 5.32
N VAL A 85 2.55 -0.82 4.90
CA VAL A 85 3.86 -0.23 4.59
C VAL A 85 3.74 0.87 3.53
N ALA A 86 3.00 0.61 2.45
CA ALA A 86 2.81 1.59 1.38
C ALA A 86 2.14 2.87 1.89
N TYR A 87 1.06 2.76 2.69
CA TYR A 87 0.38 3.94 3.23
C TYR A 87 1.19 4.69 4.27
N LEU A 88 1.94 3.99 5.14
CA LEU A 88 2.85 4.63 6.08
C LEU A 88 3.94 5.43 5.36
N ARG A 89 4.48 4.89 4.25
CA ARG A 89 5.48 5.62 3.44
C ARG A 89 4.90 6.87 2.81
N VAL A 90 3.68 6.81 2.29
CA VAL A 90 2.99 8.01 1.75
C VAL A 90 2.78 9.05 2.85
N ALA A 91 2.27 8.64 4.02
CA ALA A 91 2.05 9.55 5.15
C ALA A 91 3.36 10.22 5.63
N PHE A 92 4.42 9.44 5.80
CA PHE A 92 5.71 9.94 6.27
C PHE A 92 6.35 10.92 5.28
N ALA A 93 6.32 10.59 3.99
CA ALA A 93 6.89 11.48 3.00
C ALA A 93 6.02 12.75 2.82
N LEU A 94 4.69 12.69 2.99
CA LEU A 94 3.84 13.88 3.06
C LEU A 94 4.16 14.77 4.27
N GLN A 95 4.44 14.17 5.43
CA GLN A 95 4.87 14.89 6.63
C GLN A 95 6.18 15.64 6.39
N HIS A 96 7.15 15.02 5.72
CA HIS A 96 8.41 15.69 5.38
C HIS A 96 8.17 16.94 4.50
N VAL A 97 7.25 16.89 3.53
CA VAL A 97 6.91 18.05 2.70
C VAL A 97 6.14 19.12 3.49
N CYS A 98 5.31 18.72 4.45
CA CYS A 98 4.59 19.62 5.36
C CYS A 98 5.55 20.40 6.28
N SER A 99 6.55 19.70 6.84
CA SER A 99 7.58 20.26 7.71
C SER A 99 8.64 21.10 6.95
N SER A 100 8.91 20.80 5.68
CA SER A 100 9.89 21.52 4.86
C SER A 100 9.38 22.83 4.26
N SER A 101 8.31 23.43 4.79
CA SER A 101 7.76 24.72 4.35
C SER A 101 8.70 25.93 4.58
N GLN A 102 9.96 25.69 4.97
CA GLN A 102 11.09 26.58 4.72
C GLN A 102 12.02 26.01 3.65
N SER A 103 11.70 26.19 2.36
CA SER A 103 12.62 26.72 1.33
C SER A 103 12.10 26.51 -0.10
N THR A 104 11.92 27.66 -0.77
CA THR A 104 12.04 27.91 -2.22
C THR A 104 11.06 27.23 -3.21
N LEU A 105 10.08 28.05 -3.61
CA LEU A 105 9.59 28.34 -4.97
C LEU A 105 9.89 27.31 -6.08
N TYR A 106 8.88 26.53 -6.47
CA TYR A 106 8.89 25.72 -7.69
C TYR A 106 7.83 26.24 -8.68
N LYS A 107 8.30 26.75 -9.81
CA LYS A 107 7.52 27.09 -11.01
C LYS A 107 7.93 26.10 -12.10
N GLY A 108 7.00 25.32 -12.64
CA GLY A 108 7.28 24.41 -13.76
C GLY A 108 6.11 23.47 -14.05
N ASP A 109 5.66 23.49 -15.30
CA ASP A 109 4.32 23.22 -15.77
C ASP A 109 3.68 21.84 -15.55
N THR A 110 2.37 21.98 -15.41
CA THR A 110 1.22 21.08 -15.26
C THR A 110 1.17 19.87 -16.20
N GLY A 111 0.90 18.71 -15.60
CA GLY A 111 0.42 17.50 -16.27
C GLY A 111 -0.04 16.45 -15.25
N MET A 112 -1.32 16.52 -14.86
CA MET A 112 -2.06 15.70 -13.89
C MET A 112 -1.94 16.08 -12.40
N SER A 113 -3.07 16.63 -11.92
CA SER A 113 -3.34 17.22 -10.61
C SER A 113 -3.25 16.20 -9.46
N TRP A 114 -2.09 16.19 -8.80
CA TRP A 114 -2.07 16.24 -7.35
C TRP A 114 -1.75 17.71 -7.04
N ASN A 115 -2.74 18.47 -6.57
CA ASN A 115 -2.58 19.89 -6.24
C ASN A 115 -1.71 20.04 -4.98
N PHE A 116 -0.44 19.69 -5.07
CA PHE A 116 0.59 20.15 -4.15
C PHE A 116 1.03 21.53 -4.64
N GLU A 117 0.14 22.52 -4.54
CA GLU A 117 0.60 23.91 -4.46
C GLU A 117 1.06 24.11 -3.02
N PRO A 118 2.36 24.31 -2.73
CA PRO A 118 2.78 24.86 -1.45
C PRO A 118 2.38 26.35 -1.44
N LYS A 119 1.07 26.61 -1.40
CA LYS A 119 0.53 27.93 -1.15
C LYS A 119 0.66 28.14 0.35
N ASN A 120 1.45 29.10 0.79
CA ASN A 120 1.57 29.48 2.20
C ASN A 120 0.24 30.09 2.68
N ASN A 121 -0.76 29.26 2.94
CA ASN A 121 -1.96 29.65 3.66
C ASN A 121 -2.45 28.47 4.52
N ASN A 122 -3.11 28.81 5.61
CA ASN A 122 -3.73 27.88 6.54
C ASN A 122 -4.57 26.78 5.83
N ALA A 123 -5.30 27.12 4.77
CA ALA A 123 -6.14 26.18 4.02
C ALA A 123 -5.36 25.05 3.32
N SER A 124 -4.17 25.32 2.77
CA SER A 124 -3.35 24.28 2.12
C SER A 124 -2.71 23.34 3.16
N HIS A 125 -2.26 23.88 4.29
CA HIS A 125 -1.69 23.12 5.39
C HIS A 125 -2.73 22.18 6.02
N LEU A 126 -3.96 22.67 6.22
CA LEU A 126 -5.08 21.84 6.67
C LEU A 126 -5.42 20.71 5.69
N LYS A 127 -5.37 20.97 4.37
CA LYS A 127 -5.55 19.92 3.35
C LYS A 127 -4.43 18.87 3.40
N GLN A 128 -3.18 19.28 3.61
CA GLN A 128 -2.06 18.36 3.76
C GLN A 128 -2.20 17.48 5.02
N LEU A 129 -2.54 18.09 6.16
CA LEU A 129 -2.79 17.37 7.40
C LEU A 129 -3.94 16.37 7.25
N LEU A 130 -5.02 16.75 6.56
CA LEU A 130 -6.12 15.85 6.25
C LEU A 130 -5.66 14.65 5.41
N MET A 131 -4.85 14.88 4.38
CA MET A 131 -4.30 13.80 3.56
C MET A 131 -3.39 12.86 4.34
N ILE A 132 -2.52 13.39 5.22
CA ILE A 132 -1.69 12.57 6.12
C ILE A 132 -2.59 11.70 7.01
N SER A 133 -3.61 12.30 7.63
CA SER A 133 -4.55 11.58 8.48
C SER A 133 -5.26 10.44 7.75
N VAL A 134 -5.68 10.65 6.49
CA VAL A 134 -6.34 9.60 5.68
C VAL A 134 -5.42 8.40 5.48
N HIS A 135 -4.15 8.62 5.12
CA HIS A 135 -3.20 7.53 4.92
C HIS A 135 -2.80 6.82 6.21
N VAL A 136 -2.67 7.56 7.32
CA VAL A 136 -2.41 6.99 8.64
C VAL A 136 -3.57 6.10 9.10
N THR A 137 -4.82 6.55 8.93
CA THR A 137 -6.00 5.73 9.24
C THR A 137 -6.05 4.48 8.37
N ALA A 138 -5.78 4.60 7.07
CA ALA A 138 -5.73 3.44 6.17
C ALA A 138 -4.64 2.45 6.58
N ALA A 139 -3.45 2.93 6.95
CA ALA A 139 -2.39 2.08 7.47
C ALA A 139 -2.81 1.33 8.73
N MET A 140 -3.44 2.01 9.71
CA MET A 140 -3.91 1.38 10.93
C MET A 140 -4.98 0.31 10.67
N ASP A 141 -5.97 0.58 9.80
CA ASP A 141 -6.98 -0.42 9.41
C ASP A 141 -6.32 -1.66 8.79
N THR A 142 -5.37 -1.45 7.87
CA THR A 142 -4.65 -2.56 7.23
C THR A 142 -3.77 -3.33 8.20
N SER A 143 -3.15 -2.67 9.19
CA SER A 143 -2.40 -3.34 10.26
C SER A 143 -3.30 -4.23 11.10
N MET A 144 -4.50 -3.75 11.47
CA MET A 144 -5.47 -4.53 12.22
C MET A 144 -5.93 -5.76 11.41
N ARG A 145 -6.21 -5.59 10.12
CA ARG A 145 -6.60 -6.71 9.24
C ARG A 145 -5.47 -7.72 9.05
N SER A 146 -4.22 -7.27 8.92
CA SER A 146 -3.05 -8.15 8.85
C SER A 146 -2.91 -8.99 10.12
N HIS A 147 -3.11 -8.38 11.29
CA HIS A 147 -3.10 -9.08 12.58
C HIS A 147 -4.17 -10.19 12.64
N CYS A 148 -5.42 -9.86 12.32
CA CYS A 148 -6.51 -10.86 12.31
C CYS A 148 -6.24 -12.01 11.33
N ALA A 149 -5.73 -11.71 10.13
CA ALA A 149 -5.40 -12.72 9.12
C ALA A 149 -4.27 -13.64 9.60
N LEU A 150 -3.26 -13.08 10.29
CA LEU A 150 -2.15 -13.84 10.86
C LEU A 150 -2.61 -14.73 12.01
N GLU A 151 -3.45 -14.23 12.92
CA GLU A 151 -4.05 -15.06 13.98
C GLU A 151 -4.83 -16.23 13.41
N HIS A 152 -5.60 -16.01 12.34
CA HIS A 152 -6.35 -17.07 11.68
C HIS A 152 -5.43 -18.09 11.00
N ALA A 153 -4.34 -17.64 10.37
CA ALA A 153 -3.34 -18.53 9.78
C ALA A 153 -2.67 -19.41 10.85
N ILE A 154 -2.30 -18.84 12.00
CA ILE A 154 -1.71 -19.59 13.14
C ILE A 154 -2.68 -20.65 13.65
N LYS A 155 -3.95 -20.30 13.86
CA LYS A 155 -4.99 -21.26 14.31
C LYS A 155 -5.18 -22.41 13.32
N HIS A 156 -5.13 -22.13 12.02
CA HIS A 156 -5.30 -23.15 11.00
C HIS A 156 -4.10 -24.13 10.95
N HIS A 157 -2.87 -23.62 11.10
CA HIS A 157 -1.66 -24.45 11.13
C HIS A 157 -1.54 -25.31 12.40
N SER A 158 -1.92 -24.76 13.55
CA SER A 158 -1.90 -25.52 14.81
C SER A 158 -2.96 -26.63 14.89
N CYS A 159 -4.02 -26.58 14.07
CA CYS A 159 -4.99 -27.67 13.91
C CYS A 159 -4.52 -28.77 12.95
N THR A 160 -3.67 -28.47 11.97
CA THR A 160 -3.21 -29.46 10.97
C THR A 160 -2.08 -30.35 11.50
N ASP A 161 -1.26 -29.87 12.43
CA ASP A 161 -0.16 -30.64 13.04
C ASP A 161 -0.65 -31.71 14.04
N GLY A 162 -1.93 -31.67 14.43
CA GLY A 162 -2.52 -32.62 15.38
C GLY A 162 -2.92 -33.98 14.78
N HIS A 163 -2.79 -34.19 13.47
CA HIS A 163 -3.32 -35.39 12.78
C HIS A 163 -2.27 -36.34 12.17
N GLU A 164 -0.97 -36.09 12.35
CA GLU A 164 0.13 -36.94 11.85
C GLU A 164 0.91 -37.67 12.97
N THR A 165 0.20 -38.37 13.87
CA THR A 165 0.84 -39.43 14.68
C THR A 165 -0.14 -40.60 14.85
N GLY A 166 -0.17 -41.51 13.86
CA GLY A 166 -1.04 -42.68 13.91
C GLY A 166 -0.97 -43.57 12.68
N SER A 167 0.18 -44.20 12.45
CA SER A 167 0.29 -45.50 11.75
C SER A 167 1.55 -46.21 12.18
#